data_AF-A0A956H422-F1
#
_entry.id   AF-A0A956H422-F1
#
_cell.length_a   1.000
_cell.length_b   1.000
_cell.length_c   1.000
_cell.angle_alpha   90.00
_cell.angle_beta   90.00
_cell.angle_gamma   90.00
#
_symmetry.space_group_name_H-M   'P 1'
#
loop_
_entity.id
_entity.type
_entity.pdbx_description
1 polymer ?
#
loop_
_entity_poly.entity_id
_entity_poly.type
_entity_poly.pdbx_seq_one_letter_code
_entity_poly.pdbx_strand_id
1 'polypeptide(L)'
;MTAHGDRPERLAAAARLLQQELLEALALASDAIADDLAERLGMVAWEREEQIGLAQRRLQQLREQRFDHHGGEPVLVRELRAQPLEALELAWRELRCGRRVHVESEAGACPGVHRILRDMAELLGGAGLTVTAPGILDHPQASWRRVGVEPRCERVALVQDDADHELAAYLLARACLRRTG
;
A
#
# COMPACT_ATOMS: atom_id res chain seq x y z
N MET A 1 32.50 -5.91 -11.35
CA MET A 1 31.69 -6.93 -10.62
C MET A 1 30.27 -6.88 -11.14
N THR A 2 29.97 -7.67 -12.17
CA THR A 2 28.62 -7.80 -12.71
C THR A 2 27.85 -8.75 -11.82
N ALA A 3 26.91 -8.22 -11.02
CA ALA A 3 25.92 -9.03 -10.33
C ALA A 3 25.30 -9.96 -11.37
N HIS A 4 25.41 -11.28 -11.17
CA HIS A 4 24.62 -12.27 -11.87
C HIS A 4 23.16 -12.04 -11.45
N GLY A 5 22.53 -11.05 -12.08
CA GLY A 5 21.14 -10.72 -11.85
C GLY A 5 20.32 -11.92 -12.25
N ASP A 6 19.52 -12.42 -11.32
CA ASP A 6 18.53 -13.44 -11.65
C ASP A 6 17.72 -12.97 -12.85
N ARG A 7 17.54 -13.89 -13.81
CA ARG A 7 16.81 -13.61 -15.04
C ARG A 7 15.44 -13.01 -14.66
N PRO A 8 14.97 -11.93 -15.32
CA PRO A 8 13.69 -11.29 -15.00
C PRO A 8 12.51 -12.28 -14.87
N GLU A 9 12.52 -13.33 -15.70
CA GLU A 9 11.51 -14.39 -15.68
C GLU A 9 11.56 -15.23 -14.40
N ARG A 10 12.74 -15.45 -13.82
CA ARG A 10 12.90 -16.14 -12.53
C ARG A 10 12.32 -15.33 -11.39
N LEU A 11 12.59 -14.03 -11.38
CA LEU A 11 12.02 -13.13 -10.38
C LEU A 11 10.49 -13.08 -10.48
N ALA A 12 9.96 -12.93 -11.70
CA ALA A 12 8.52 -12.97 -11.95
C ALA A 12 7.89 -14.30 -11.51
N ALA A 13 8.54 -15.44 -11.80
CA ALA A 13 8.10 -16.75 -11.38
C ALA A 13 8.12 -16.92 -9.85
N ALA A 14 9.18 -16.48 -9.18
CA ALA A 14 9.29 -16.51 -7.72
C ALA A 14 8.20 -15.66 -7.04
N ALA A 15 7.99 -14.43 -7.51
CA ALA A 15 6.94 -13.55 -7.01
C ALA A 15 5.53 -14.13 -7.25
N ARG A 16 5.33 -14.86 -8.36
CA ARG A 16 4.07 -15.57 -8.64
C ARG A 16 3.86 -16.73 -7.68
N LEU A 17 4.90 -17.50 -7.37
CA LEU A 17 4.83 -18.61 -6.42
C LEU A 17 4.48 -18.10 -5.01
N LEU A 18 5.13 -17.02 -4.58
CA LEU A 18 4.94 -16.41 -3.24
C LEU A 18 3.67 -15.54 -3.10
N GLN A 19 2.83 -15.47 -4.13
CA GLN A 19 1.63 -14.62 -4.12
C GLN A 19 0.64 -15.05 -3.03
N GLN A 20 0.54 -16.36 -2.78
CA GLN A 20 -0.38 -16.89 -1.78
C GLN A 20 0.11 -16.55 -0.36
N GLU A 21 1.41 -16.66 -0.14
CA GLU A 21 2.10 -16.32 1.10
C GLU A 21 1.94 -14.82 1.41
N LEU A 22 2.01 -13.94 0.40
CA LEU A 22 1.73 -12.52 0.58
C LEU A 22 0.27 -12.27 1.03
N LEU A 23 -0.70 -12.95 0.38
CA LEU A 23 -2.12 -12.81 0.73
C LEU A 23 -2.40 -13.31 2.15
N GLU A 24 -1.78 -14.43 2.53
CA GLU A 24 -1.88 -14.99 3.88
C GLU A 24 -1.22 -14.09 4.91
N ALA A 25 -0.04 -13.52 4.62
CA ALA A 25 0.62 -12.56 5.49
C ALA A 25 -0.24 -11.31 5.72
N LEU A 26 -0.88 -10.77 4.67
CA LEU A 26 -1.83 -9.66 4.80
C LEU A 26 -3.05 -10.07 5.62
N ALA A 27 -3.63 -11.25 5.40
CA ALA A 27 -4.77 -11.73 6.14
C ALA A 27 -4.44 -11.87 7.64
N LEU A 28 -3.34 -12.53 7.98
CA LEU A 28 -2.87 -12.73 9.35
C LEU A 28 -2.53 -11.41 10.07
N ALA A 29 -2.01 -10.43 9.33
CA ALA A 29 -1.69 -9.12 9.87
C ALA A 29 -2.88 -8.15 9.94
N SER A 30 -4.07 -8.52 9.48
CA SER A 30 -5.21 -7.59 9.31
C SER A 30 -5.57 -6.84 10.60
N ASP A 31 -5.62 -7.54 11.74
CA ASP A 31 -5.94 -6.91 13.03
C ASP A 31 -4.86 -5.90 13.43
N ALA A 32 -3.59 -6.29 13.34
CA ALA A 32 -2.47 -5.40 13.65
C ALA A 32 -2.38 -4.21 12.69
N ILE A 33 -2.76 -4.40 11.42
CA ILE A 33 -2.88 -3.31 10.45
C ILE A 33 -4.04 -2.39 10.82
N ALA A 34 -5.19 -2.92 11.23
CA ALA A 34 -6.31 -2.11 11.67
C ALA A 34 -5.95 -1.25 12.90
N ASP A 35 -5.14 -1.78 13.81
CA ASP A 35 -4.61 -1.00 14.94
C ASP A 35 -3.64 0.10 14.46
N ASP A 36 -2.69 -0.25 13.58
CA ASP A 36 -1.74 0.70 12.98
C ASP A 36 -2.48 1.86 12.26
N LEU A 37 -3.53 1.56 11.49
CA LEU A 37 -4.34 2.55 10.78
C LEU A 37 -5.14 3.45 11.74
N ALA A 38 -5.68 2.90 12.82
CA ALA A 38 -6.39 3.70 13.82
C ALA A 38 -5.42 4.65 14.55
N GLU A 39 -4.31 4.13 15.07
CA GLU A 39 -3.37 4.90 15.89
C GLU A 39 -2.65 6.00 15.10
N ARG A 40 -2.22 5.72 13.87
CA ARG A 40 -1.36 6.63 13.10
C ARG A 40 -2.12 7.52 12.13
N LEU A 41 -3.22 7.01 11.59
CA LEU A 41 -4.01 7.71 10.58
C LEU A 41 -5.32 8.26 11.14
N GLY A 42 -5.70 7.87 12.36
CA GLY A 42 -6.97 8.28 12.97
C GLY A 42 -8.18 7.69 12.26
N MET A 43 -8.00 6.58 11.53
CA MET A 43 -9.06 5.96 10.74
C MET A 43 -10.10 5.28 11.63
N VAL A 44 -11.37 5.47 11.27
CA VAL A 44 -12.48 4.81 11.95
C VAL A 44 -12.64 3.36 11.46
N ALA A 45 -13.40 2.53 12.20
CA ALA A 45 -13.52 1.09 11.92
C ALA A 45 -13.84 0.75 10.45
N TRP A 46 -14.86 1.39 9.88
CA TRP A 46 -15.27 1.10 8.50
C TRP A 46 -14.23 1.52 7.45
N GLU A 47 -13.51 2.63 7.66
CA GLU A 47 -12.41 3.06 6.76
C GLU A 47 -11.27 2.04 6.77
N ARG A 48 -10.92 1.52 7.96
CA ARG A 48 -9.86 0.52 8.10
C ARG A 48 -10.22 -0.78 7.38
N GLU A 49 -11.44 -1.27 7.59
CA GLU A 49 -11.97 -2.45 6.91
C GLU A 49 -11.97 -2.25 5.39
N GLU A 50 -12.36 -1.06 4.92
CA GLU A 50 -12.33 -0.72 3.50
C GLU A 50 -10.91 -0.73 2.92
N GLN A 51 -9.93 -0.12 3.59
CA GLN A 51 -8.54 -0.09 3.14
C GLN A 51 -7.92 -1.49 3.09
N ILE A 52 -8.09 -2.29 4.14
CA ILE A 52 -7.59 -3.67 4.20
C ILE A 52 -8.26 -4.51 3.11
N GLY A 53 -9.59 -4.42 2.99
CA GLY A 53 -10.35 -5.14 1.96
C GLY A 53 -9.97 -4.72 0.54
N LEU A 54 -9.67 -3.44 0.31
CA LEU A 54 -9.20 -2.95 -0.98
C LEU A 54 -7.81 -3.54 -1.33
N ALA A 55 -6.88 -3.54 -0.38
CA ALA A 55 -5.56 -4.14 -0.57
C ALA A 55 -5.65 -5.64 -0.89
N GLN A 56 -6.47 -6.39 -0.14
CA GLN A 56 -6.73 -7.81 -0.39
C GLN A 56 -7.31 -8.05 -1.78
N ARG A 57 -8.34 -7.29 -2.18
CA ARG A 57 -8.96 -7.40 -3.52
C ARG A 57 -7.96 -7.10 -4.64
N ARG A 58 -7.15 -6.06 -4.50
CA ARG A 58 -6.13 -5.69 -5.48
C ARG A 58 -5.08 -6.79 -5.67
N LEU A 59 -4.59 -7.36 -4.58
CA LEU A 59 -3.65 -8.49 -4.63
C LEU A 59 -4.29 -9.77 -5.21
N GLN A 60 -5.56 -10.02 -4.90
CA GLN A 60 -6.31 -11.13 -5.49
C GLN A 60 -6.47 -10.96 -7.01
N GLN A 61 -6.83 -9.76 -7.47
CA GLN A 61 -6.90 -9.44 -8.91
C GLN A 61 -5.54 -9.61 -9.59
N LEU A 62 -4.46 -9.17 -8.94
CA LEU A 62 -3.09 -9.35 -9.44
C LEU A 62 -2.68 -10.82 -9.59
N ARG A 63 -3.21 -11.71 -8.74
CA ARG A 63 -3.00 -13.16 -8.85
C ARG A 63 -3.54 -13.71 -10.18
N GLU A 64 -4.70 -13.22 -10.59
CA GLU A 64 -5.41 -13.67 -11.80
C GLU A 64 -4.81 -13.06 -13.07
N GLN A 65 -4.10 -11.93 -12.94
CA GLN A 65 -3.48 -11.23 -14.05
C GLN A 65 -2.30 -12.00 -14.66
N ARG A 66 -2.26 -12.04 -16.00
CA ARG A 66 -1.13 -12.54 -16.78
C ARG A 66 -0.20 -11.39 -17.18
N PHE A 67 1.10 -11.67 -17.17
CA PHE A 67 2.15 -10.72 -17.55
C PHE A 67 2.96 -11.35 -18.67
N ASP A 68 2.85 -10.79 -19.88
CA ASP A 68 3.50 -11.34 -21.07
C ASP A 68 4.89 -10.76 -21.31
N HIS A 69 5.24 -9.68 -20.60
CA HIS A 69 6.51 -8.98 -20.73
C HIS A 69 7.25 -9.00 -19.39
N HIS A 70 8.49 -9.45 -19.42
CA HIS A 70 9.37 -9.51 -18.25
C HIS A 70 10.59 -8.61 -18.43
N GLY A 71 10.96 -7.91 -17.37
CA GLY A 71 12.11 -7.01 -17.30
C GLY A 71 11.75 -5.53 -17.34
N GLY A 72 12.81 -4.74 -17.48
CA GLY A 72 12.76 -3.28 -17.41
C GLY A 72 13.64 -2.72 -16.30
N GLU A 73 13.69 -1.40 -16.23
CA GLU A 73 14.47 -0.70 -15.21
C GLU A 73 13.94 -1.00 -13.80
N PRO A 74 14.85 -1.07 -12.80
CA PRO A 74 14.46 -1.22 -11.41
C PRO A 74 13.64 -0.01 -10.94
N VAL A 75 12.76 -0.23 -9.98
CA VAL A 75 11.75 0.75 -9.58
C VAL A 75 11.71 0.99 -8.08
N LEU A 76 11.38 2.22 -7.71
CA LEU A 76 11.12 2.64 -6.34
C LEU A 76 9.61 2.70 -6.10
N VAL A 77 9.14 2.05 -5.04
CA VAL A 77 7.78 2.18 -4.52
C VAL A 77 7.84 2.81 -3.15
N ARG A 78 6.89 3.70 -2.83
CA ARG A 78 6.81 4.36 -1.53
C ARG A 78 5.50 4.07 -0.84
N GLU A 79 5.57 3.53 0.36
CA GLU A 79 4.42 3.44 1.24
C GLU A 79 4.17 4.81 1.88
N LEU A 80 3.00 5.40 1.60
CA LEU A 80 2.64 6.72 2.09
C LEU A 80 1.62 6.67 3.20
N ARG A 81 1.65 7.67 4.07
CA ARG A 81 0.60 7.92 5.05
C ARG A 81 -0.78 8.13 4.41
N ALA A 82 -0.82 8.81 3.27
CA ALA A 82 -2.07 9.21 2.61
C ALA A 82 -2.71 8.12 1.74
N GLN A 83 -1.95 7.07 1.42
CA GLN A 83 -2.30 5.97 0.53
C GLN A 83 -1.84 4.66 1.19
N PRO A 84 -2.43 4.29 2.34
CA PRO A 84 -1.94 3.16 3.11
C PRO A 84 -2.13 1.85 2.33
N LEU A 85 -1.20 0.90 2.52
CA LEU A 85 -1.22 -0.45 1.92
C LEU A 85 -1.03 -0.48 0.40
N GLU A 86 -0.98 0.66 -0.29
CA GLU A 86 -0.88 0.73 -1.75
C GLU A 86 0.46 0.18 -2.26
N ALA A 87 1.54 0.32 -1.47
CA ALA A 87 2.83 -0.23 -1.83
C ALA A 87 2.83 -1.76 -1.98
N LEU A 88 1.92 -2.48 -1.32
CA LEU A 88 1.83 -3.94 -1.43
C LEU A 88 1.53 -4.38 -2.86
N GLU A 89 0.46 -3.87 -3.47
CA GLU A 89 0.12 -4.23 -4.85
C GLU A 89 1.14 -3.70 -5.84
N LEU A 90 1.58 -2.45 -5.69
CA LEU A 90 2.53 -1.82 -6.61
C LEU A 90 3.85 -2.59 -6.64
N ALA A 91 4.43 -2.89 -5.47
CA ALA A 91 5.67 -3.65 -5.40
C ALA A 91 5.50 -5.03 -6.02
N TRP A 92 4.41 -5.73 -5.69
CA TRP A 92 4.19 -7.09 -6.16
C TRP A 92 3.93 -7.15 -7.66
N ARG A 93 3.23 -6.18 -8.23
CA ARG A 93 3.01 -6.06 -9.68
C ARG A 93 4.33 -5.90 -10.42
N GLU A 94 5.20 -5.02 -9.95
CA GLU A 94 6.49 -4.78 -10.61
C GLU A 94 7.43 -6.00 -10.49
N LEU A 95 7.39 -6.72 -9.36
CA LEU A 95 8.07 -8.01 -9.20
C LEU A 95 7.53 -9.06 -10.17
N ARG A 96 6.22 -9.13 -10.37
CA ARG A 96 5.55 -10.02 -11.36
C ARG A 96 5.89 -9.64 -12.82
N CYS A 97 6.24 -8.39 -13.07
CA CYS A 97 6.86 -7.94 -14.32
C CYS A 97 8.37 -8.28 -14.41
N GLY A 98 8.96 -8.94 -13.42
CA GLY A 98 10.38 -9.30 -13.40
C GLY A 98 11.32 -8.12 -13.12
N ARG A 99 10.81 -7.02 -12.56
CA ARG A 99 11.63 -5.85 -12.18
C ARG A 99 12.09 -5.98 -10.74
N ARG A 100 13.29 -5.45 -10.47
CA ARG A 100 13.75 -5.27 -9.09
C ARG A 100 13.03 -4.09 -8.48
N VAL A 101 12.62 -4.25 -7.23
CA VAL A 101 11.83 -3.28 -6.49
C VAL A 101 12.56 -2.88 -5.22
N HIS A 102 12.66 -1.58 -5.02
CA HIS A 102 12.99 -1.00 -3.72
C HIS A 102 11.74 -0.39 -3.11
N VAL A 103 11.51 -0.64 -1.83
CA VAL A 103 10.39 -0.08 -1.08
C VAL A 103 10.91 0.76 0.07
N GLU A 104 10.46 2.00 0.12
CA GLU A 104 10.66 2.92 1.24
C GLU A 104 9.30 3.21 1.89
N SER A 105 9.30 3.55 3.18
CA SER A 105 8.09 3.97 3.89
C SER A 105 8.28 5.35 4.50
N GLU A 106 7.29 6.22 4.35
CA GLU A 106 7.26 7.46 5.12
C GLU A 106 7.19 7.14 6.63
N ALA A 107 7.75 8.00 7.48
CA ALA A 107 7.77 7.78 8.93
C ALA A 107 6.35 7.64 9.54
N GLY A 108 5.34 8.26 8.92
CA GLY A 108 3.94 8.19 9.34
C GLY A 108 3.10 7.12 8.62
N ALA A 109 3.68 6.32 7.73
CA ALA A 109 2.93 5.32 6.98
C ALA A 109 2.65 4.06 7.82
N CYS A 110 1.87 3.12 7.26
CA CYS A 110 1.42 1.91 7.96
C CYS A 110 2.59 0.92 8.19
N PRO A 111 3.03 0.65 9.43
CA PRO A 111 4.14 -0.26 9.72
C PRO A 111 3.90 -1.70 9.27
N GLY A 112 2.65 -2.16 9.26
CA GLY A 112 2.27 -3.47 8.73
C GLY A 112 2.81 -3.76 7.32
N VAL A 113 2.86 -2.76 6.44
CA VAL A 113 3.37 -2.91 5.06
C VAL A 113 4.86 -3.22 5.05
N HIS A 114 5.64 -2.47 5.83
CA HIS A 114 7.07 -2.71 5.97
C HIS A 114 7.34 -4.13 6.51
N ARG A 115 6.60 -4.55 7.54
CA ARG A 115 6.73 -5.90 8.12
C ARG A 115 6.49 -6.99 7.07
N ILE A 116 5.36 -6.93 6.38
CA ILE A 116 5.00 -7.92 5.35
C ILE A 116 6.04 -7.95 4.22
N LEU A 117 6.42 -6.79 3.67
CA LEU A 117 7.34 -6.74 2.54
C LEU A 117 8.76 -7.15 2.89
N ARG A 118 9.21 -6.90 4.13
CA ARG A 118 10.49 -7.39 4.62
C ARG A 118 10.49 -8.92 4.66
N ASP A 119 9.46 -9.52 5.25
CA ASP A 119 9.36 -10.98 5.35
C ASP A 119 9.29 -11.62 3.94
N MET A 120 8.58 -10.98 3.00
CA MET A 120 8.60 -11.41 1.59
C MET A 120 9.96 -11.23 0.91
N ALA A 121 10.71 -10.17 1.23
CA ALA A 121 12.05 -9.96 0.71
C ALA A 121 13.01 -11.07 1.18
N GLU A 122 12.87 -11.52 2.43
CA GLU A 122 13.61 -12.66 2.97
C GLU A 122 13.28 -13.95 2.21
N LEU A 123 12.00 -14.23 1.95
CA LEU A 123 11.57 -15.40 1.15
C LEU A 123 12.09 -15.35 -0.30
N LEU A 124 12.20 -14.16 -0.89
CA LEU A 124 12.77 -13.93 -2.22
C LEU A 124 14.32 -13.95 -2.24
N GLY A 125 14.98 -14.10 -1.09
CA GLY A 125 16.44 -14.08 -0.99
C GLY A 125 17.08 -12.71 -1.25
N GLY A 126 16.32 -11.61 -1.10
CA GLY A 126 16.81 -10.22 -1.13
C GLY A 126 17.28 -9.68 -2.49
N ALA A 127 17.31 -10.50 -3.55
CA ALA A 127 17.83 -10.07 -4.86
C ALA A 127 16.81 -9.25 -5.68
N GLY A 128 15.52 -9.53 -5.50
CA GLY A 128 14.42 -8.92 -6.26
C GLY A 128 13.70 -7.79 -5.54
N LEU A 129 13.53 -7.94 -4.22
CA LEU A 129 12.83 -6.99 -3.36
C LEU A 129 13.79 -6.55 -2.26
N THR A 130 13.87 -5.23 -2.07
CA THR A 130 14.63 -4.61 -0.97
C THR A 130 13.73 -3.62 -0.27
N VAL A 131 13.81 -3.58 1.06
CA VAL A 131 12.95 -2.73 1.89
C VAL A 131 13.82 -2.00 2.91
N THR A 132 13.73 -0.68 2.97
CA THR A 132 14.37 0.11 4.04
C THR A 132 13.48 0.21 5.26
N ALA A 133 14.11 0.47 6.42
CA ALA A 133 13.36 0.80 7.62
C ALA A 133 12.55 2.09 7.40
N PRO A 134 11.36 2.22 8.00
CA PRO A 134 10.52 3.40 7.84
C PRO A 134 11.26 4.71 8.21
N GLY A 135 11.05 5.75 7.42
CA GLY A 135 11.69 7.06 7.62
C GLY A 135 13.08 7.21 7.00
N ILE A 136 13.69 6.14 6.49
CA ILE A 136 14.96 6.19 5.75
C ILE A 136 14.65 6.36 4.25
N LEU A 137 14.95 7.54 3.71
CA LEU A 137 14.65 7.92 2.31
C LEU A 137 15.89 8.24 1.47
N ASP A 138 17.09 8.09 2.04
CA ASP A 138 18.40 8.41 1.45
C ASP A 138 19.16 7.14 1.01
N HIS A 139 18.44 6.08 0.68
CA HIS A 139 19.03 4.81 0.25
C HIS A 139 19.70 4.93 -1.14
N PRO A 140 20.74 4.13 -1.47
CA PRO A 140 21.34 4.13 -2.81
C PRO A 140 20.37 3.87 -3.97
N GLN A 141 19.18 3.34 -3.68
CA GLN A 141 18.12 3.03 -4.65
C GLN A 141 17.06 4.12 -4.74
N ALA A 142 17.17 5.20 -3.96
CA ALA A 142 16.23 6.34 -3.98
C ALA A 142 16.20 7.07 -5.33
N SER A 143 17.23 6.90 -6.18
CA SER A 143 17.28 7.46 -7.54
C SER A 143 16.57 6.61 -8.60
N TRP A 144 16.02 5.45 -8.23
CA TRP A 144 15.28 4.59 -9.16
C TRP A 144 13.96 5.24 -9.59
N ARG A 145 13.43 4.81 -10.75
CA ARG A 145 12.17 5.33 -11.27
C ARG A 145 11.05 5.04 -10.27
N ARG A 146 10.40 6.09 -9.76
CA ARG A 146 9.26 5.96 -8.84
C ARG A 146 8.01 5.48 -9.57
N VAL A 147 7.26 4.55 -8.97
CA VAL A 147 6.01 4.00 -9.53
C VAL A 147 4.83 4.28 -8.62
N GLY A 148 3.70 4.67 -9.23
CA GLY A 148 2.34 4.39 -8.74
C GLY A 148 1.85 5.12 -7.51
N VAL A 149 2.61 6.09 -6.98
CA VAL A 149 2.26 6.76 -5.74
C VAL A 149 2.19 8.25 -6.03
N GLU A 150 0.98 8.81 -6.03
CA GLU A 150 0.77 10.23 -6.30
C GLU A 150 1.41 11.09 -5.21
N PRO A 151 2.23 12.09 -5.55
CA PRO A 151 2.59 13.13 -4.59
C PRO A 151 1.31 13.84 -4.16
N ARG A 152 1.11 13.90 -2.84
CA ARG A 152 -0.08 14.47 -2.20
C ARG A 152 -0.39 15.87 -2.76
N CYS A 153 -1.52 16.04 -3.44
CA CYS A 153 -2.16 17.34 -3.53
C CYS A 153 -2.70 17.69 -2.14
N GLU A 154 -2.43 18.90 -1.64
CA GLU A 154 -3.07 19.39 -0.42
C GLU A 154 -4.58 19.21 -0.55
N ARG A 155 -5.20 18.54 0.43
CA ARG A 155 -6.65 18.50 0.55
C ARG A 155 -7.11 19.90 0.98
N VAL A 156 -7.34 20.79 0.03
CA VAL A 156 -8.11 22.00 0.28
C VAL A 156 -9.57 21.55 0.39
N ALA A 157 -10.13 21.59 1.60
CA ALA A 157 -11.57 21.48 1.74
C ALA A 157 -12.17 22.72 1.08
N LEU A 158 -12.80 22.54 -0.09
CA LEU A 158 -13.68 23.57 -0.63
C LEU A 158 -14.97 23.50 0.19
N VAL A 159 -15.06 24.26 1.27
CA VAL A 159 -16.33 24.51 1.95
C VAL A 159 -17.14 25.36 0.98
N GLN A 160 -18.12 24.77 0.32
CA GLN A 160 -19.11 25.53 -0.43
C GLN A 160 -20.03 26.22 0.60
N ASP A 161 -20.33 27.51 0.41
CA ASP A 161 -21.07 28.35 1.37
C ASP A 161 -22.48 27.81 1.73
N ASP A 162 -22.99 26.87 0.94
CA ASP A 162 -24.26 26.17 1.08
C ASP A 162 -24.18 24.88 1.90
N ALA A 163 -22.99 24.33 2.16
CA ALA A 163 -22.81 23.11 2.97
C ALA A 163 -23.28 23.28 4.43
N ASP A 164 -23.21 24.50 4.96
CA ASP A 164 -23.70 24.81 6.30
C ASP A 164 -25.23 24.71 6.40
N HIS A 165 -25.97 24.94 5.31
CA HIS A 165 -27.42 24.87 5.31
C HIS A 165 -27.94 23.43 5.35
N GLU A 166 -27.30 22.51 4.61
CA GLU A 166 -27.68 21.09 4.65
C GLU A 166 -27.30 20.45 5.99
N LEU A 167 -26.14 20.78 6.54
CA LEU A 167 -25.71 20.31 7.85
C LEU A 167 -26.61 20.86 8.97
N ALA A 168 -26.99 22.15 8.90
CA ALA A 168 -27.95 22.74 9.83
C ALA A 168 -29.35 22.13 9.72
N ALA A 169 -29.83 21.85 8.50
CA ALA A 169 -31.11 21.19 8.27
C ALA A 169 -31.14 19.76 8.85
N TYR A 170 -30.05 19.01 8.67
CA TYR A 170 -29.90 17.67 9.24
C TYR A 170 -29.88 17.69 10.79
N LEU A 171 -29.13 18.63 11.39
CA LEU A 171 -29.09 18.79 12.85
C LEU A 171 -30.44 19.23 13.43
N LEU A 172 -31.16 20.13 12.75
CA LEU A 172 -32.51 20.57 13.14
C LEU A 172 -33.53 19.43 13.04
N ALA A 173 -33.54 18.67 11.94
CA ALA A 173 -34.43 17.52 11.78
C ALA A 173 -34.20 16.47 12.89
N ARG A 174 -32.94 16.23 13.25
CA ARG A 174 -32.56 15.29 14.32
C ARG A 174 -32.88 15.80 15.73
N ALA A 175 -32.84 17.11 15.95
CA ALA A 175 -33.28 17.73 17.22
C ALA A 175 -34.80 17.71 17.38
N CYS A 176 -35.55 17.93 16.29
CA CYS A 176 -37.02 17.89 16.28
C CYS A 176 -37.60 16.48 16.47
N LEU A 177 -36.91 15.44 15.99
CA LEU A 177 -37.31 14.04 16.17
C LEU A 177 -37.18 13.53 17.63
N ARG A 178 -36.53 14.28 18.53
CA ARG A 178 -36.40 13.90 19.95
C ARG A 178 -37.48 14.51 20.86
N ARG A 179 -38.43 15.28 20.35
CA ARG A 179 -39.43 16.01 21.17
C ARG A 179 -40.88 15.56 21.03
N THR A 180 -41.14 14.47 20.30
CA THR A 180 -42.44 13.78 20.31
C THR A 180 -42.27 12.38 20.87
N GLY A 181 -42.10 12.32 22.19
CA GLY A 181 -42.47 11.18 23.03
C GLY A 181 -43.69 11.57 23.84
#